data_AF-A0A3D5VC87-F1
#
_entry.id   AF-A0A3D5VC87-F1
#
_cell.length_a   1.000
_cell.length_b   1.000
_cell.length_c   1.000
_cell.angle_alpha   90.00
_cell.angle_beta   90.00
_cell.angle_gamma   90.00
#
_symmetry.space_group_name_H-M   'P 1'
#
loop_
_entity.id
_entity.type
_entity.pdbx_description
1 polymer ?
#
loop_
_entity_poly.entity_id
_entity_poly.type
_entity_poly.pdbx_seq_one_letter_code
_entity_poly.pdbx_strand_id
1 'polypeptide(L)'
;QQDTDGQLAFAAAKNFAFVCKTIEEWQKAVDAYQIILKRWGDADLEAQTIFDIAFCHYRDKKYDKAVEMFRQSLQLIEDAELQAEAQYWLAESYFGMENYETAVTEFLKVSYNYSEFLQWAALSELRAAQSYLKMQNVVKAKRLLNRIIDKYGAASNWGKEAVKILKELQ
;
A
#
# COMPACT_ATOMS: atom_id res chain seq x y z
N GLN A 1 20.10 -23.11 -25.51
CA GLN A 1 20.90 -21.98 -24.98
C GLN A 1 21.01 -22.20 -23.48
N GLN A 2 22.23 -22.32 -22.95
CA GLN A 2 22.44 -22.40 -21.50
C GLN A 2 22.27 -21.00 -20.91
N ASP A 3 21.37 -20.88 -19.94
CA ASP A 3 21.12 -19.65 -19.16
C ASP A 3 22.36 -19.38 -18.28
N THR A 4 23.37 -18.76 -18.88
CA THR A 4 24.68 -18.51 -18.26
C THR A 4 24.63 -17.29 -17.33
N ASP A 5 23.64 -16.42 -17.52
CA ASP A 5 23.43 -15.19 -16.74
C ASP A 5 22.24 -15.29 -15.76
N GLY A 6 21.54 -16.43 -15.70
CA GLY A 6 20.38 -16.64 -14.83
C GLY A 6 19.15 -15.80 -15.16
N GLN A 7 19.13 -15.13 -16.32
CA GLN A 7 18.07 -14.21 -16.74
C GLN A 7 16.76 -14.95 -17.02
N LEU A 8 16.83 -16.15 -17.60
CA LEU A 8 15.62 -16.96 -17.84
C LEU A 8 15.05 -17.47 -16.51
N ALA A 9 15.91 -17.88 -15.58
CA ALA A 9 15.51 -18.29 -14.24
C ALA A 9 14.89 -17.13 -13.42
N PHE A 10 15.45 -15.93 -13.53
CA PHE A 10 14.90 -14.72 -12.90
C PHE A 10 13.53 -14.34 -13.49
N ALA A 11 13.41 -14.29 -14.81
CA ALA A 11 12.14 -14.01 -15.49
C ALA A 11 11.07 -15.04 -15.16
N ALA A 12 11.43 -16.33 -15.13
CA ALA A 12 10.52 -17.40 -14.72
C ALA A 12 10.04 -17.24 -13.27
N ALA A 13 10.94 -16.88 -12.34
CA ALA A 13 10.60 -16.65 -10.94
C ALA A 13 9.66 -15.44 -10.78
N LYS A 14 9.91 -14.33 -11.49
CA LYS A 14 9.02 -13.15 -11.49
C LYS A 14 7.65 -13.49 -12.06
N ASN A 15 7.60 -14.20 -13.18
CA ASN A 15 6.33 -14.61 -13.80
C ASN A 15 5.56 -15.56 -12.89
N PHE A 16 6.23 -16.51 -12.24
CA PHE A 16 5.61 -17.41 -11.27
C PHE A 16 5.07 -16.65 -10.06
N ALA A 17 5.85 -15.73 -9.47
CA ALA A 17 5.40 -14.91 -8.36
C ALA A 17 4.19 -14.03 -8.74
N PHE A 18 4.20 -13.46 -9.95
CA PHE A 18 3.07 -12.72 -10.50
C PHE A 18 1.83 -13.60 -10.65
N VAL A 19 1.96 -14.79 -11.24
CA VAL A 19 0.84 -15.74 -11.37
C VAL A 19 0.30 -16.13 -10.00
N CYS A 20 1.15 -16.44 -9.03
CA CYS A 20 0.71 -16.74 -7.66
C CYS A 20 -0.04 -15.56 -7.02
N LYS A 21 0.36 -14.29 -7.30
CA LYS A 21 -0.41 -13.10 -6.88
C LYS A 21 -1.77 -13.02 -7.58
N THR A 22 -1.89 -13.38 -8.86
CA THR A 22 -3.17 -13.31 -9.59
C THR A 22 -4.15 -14.40 -9.21
N ILE A 23 -3.67 -15.59 -8.82
CA ILE A 23 -4.51 -16.70 -8.33
C ILE A 23 -4.64 -16.73 -6.80
N GLU A 24 -4.17 -15.68 -6.12
CA GLU A 24 -4.24 -15.50 -4.66
C GLU A 24 -3.50 -16.57 -3.82
N GLU A 25 -2.51 -17.25 -4.41
CA GLU A 25 -1.60 -18.15 -3.70
C GLU A 25 -0.45 -17.35 -3.05
N TRP A 26 -0.80 -16.49 -2.09
CA TRP A 26 0.12 -15.50 -1.50
C TRP A 26 1.39 -16.10 -0.92
N GLN A 27 1.30 -17.26 -0.24
CA GLN A 27 2.47 -17.90 0.34
C GLN A 27 3.45 -18.41 -0.73
N LYS A 28 2.95 -18.96 -1.85
CA LYS A 28 3.82 -19.40 -2.95
C LYS A 28 4.47 -18.22 -3.66
N ALA A 29 3.76 -17.09 -3.77
CA ALA A 29 4.34 -15.84 -4.26
C ALA A 29 5.49 -15.39 -3.35
N VAL A 30 5.30 -15.38 -2.03
CA VAL A 30 6.35 -15.04 -1.06
C VAL A 30 7.57 -15.95 -1.21
N ASP A 31 7.37 -17.27 -1.27
CA ASP A 31 8.47 -18.23 -1.41
C ASP A 31 9.27 -17.98 -2.70
N ALA A 32 8.59 -17.63 -3.80
CA ALA A 32 9.22 -17.28 -5.07
C ALA A 32 10.04 -15.98 -4.99
N TYR A 33 9.49 -14.94 -4.36
CA TYR A 33 10.21 -13.68 -4.14
C TYR A 33 11.42 -13.83 -3.23
N GLN A 34 11.35 -14.70 -2.22
CA GLN A 34 12.51 -15.01 -1.36
C GLN A 34 13.64 -15.70 -2.16
N ILE A 35 13.29 -16.56 -3.12
CA ILE A 35 14.29 -17.13 -4.04
C ILE A 35 14.90 -16.03 -4.91
N ILE A 36 14.09 -15.07 -5.36
CA ILE A 36 14.56 -13.94 -6.18
C ILE A 36 15.61 -13.12 -5.41
N LEU A 37 15.27 -12.67 -4.20
CA LEU A 37 16.18 -11.92 -3.34
C LEU A 37 17.50 -12.67 -3.09
N LYS A 38 17.40 -13.96 -2.77
CA LYS A 38 18.58 -14.77 -2.45
C LYS A 38 19.55 -14.95 -3.63
N ARG A 39 19.04 -14.99 -4.86
CA ARG A 39 19.83 -15.33 -6.05
C ARG A 39 20.26 -14.13 -6.88
N TRP A 40 19.44 -13.08 -6.90
CA TRP A 40 19.64 -11.93 -7.79
C TRP A 40 19.52 -10.58 -7.05
N GLY A 41 19.38 -10.57 -5.73
CA GLY A 41 19.22 -9.33 -4.96
C GLY A 41 20.36 -8.33 -5.19
N ASP A 42 20.03 -7.22 -5.84
CA ASP A 42 20.74 -5.96 -5.79
C ASP A 42 19.86 -4.92 -5.08
N ALA A 43 20.40 -3.73 -4.79
CA ALA A 43 19.69 -2.74 -3.96
C ALA A 43 18.31 -2.34 -4.53
N ASP A 44 18.22 -2.11 -5.84
CA ASP A 44 16.99 -1.67 -6.51
C ASP A 44 15.95 -2.80 -6.60
N LEU A 45 16.40 -4.00 -6.96
CA LEU A 45 15.55 -5.19 -7.01
C LEU A 45 15.08 -5.59 -5.61
N GLU A 46 15.93 -5.42 -4.60
CA GLU A 46 15.64 -5.75 -3.22
C GLU A 46 14.47 -4.90 -2.70
N ALA A 47 14.48 -3.59 -2.94
CA ALA A 47 13.42 -2.67 -2.54
C ALA A 47 12.03 -3.09 -3.07
N GLN A 48 11.92 -3.30 -4.39
CA GLN A 48 10.67 -3.71 -5.06
C GLN A 48 10.22 -5.12 -4.66
N THR A 49 11.18 -6.03 -4.48
CA THR A 49 10.85 -7.43 -4.12
C THR A 49 10.36 -7.52 -2.67
N ILE A 50 10.94 -6.75 -1.74
CA ILE A 50 10.45 -6.67 -0.36
C ILE A 50 9.06 -6.04 -0.32
N PHE A 51 8.79 -5.01 -1.13
CA PHE A 51 7.44 -4.45 -1.29
C PHE A 51 6.44 -5.53 -1.74
N ASP A 52 6.79 -6.32 -2.75
CA ASP A 52 5.92 -7.37 -3.27
C ASP A 52 5.63 -8.47 -2.22
N ILE A 53 6.63 -8.85 -1.42
CA ILE A 53 6.46 -9.77 -0.28
C ILE A 53 5.52 -9.16 0.77
N ALA A 54 5.71 -7.89 1.12
CA ALA A 54 4.87 -7.18 2.07
C ALA A 54 3.40 -7.14 1.61
N PHE A 55 3.17 -6.87 0.32
CA PHE A 55 1.85 -6.89 -0.28
C PHE A 55 1.21 -8.28 -0.24
N CYS A 56 1.98 -9.34 -0.51
CA CYS A 56 1.47 -10.71 -0.37
C CYS A 56 1.05 -11.01 1.08
N HIS A 57 1.84 -10.58 2.07
CA HIS A 57 1.47 -10.72 3.48
C HIS A 57 0.20 -9.93 3.84
N TYR A 58 0.06 -8.71 3.33
CA TYR A 58 -1.16 -7.92 3.51
C TYR A 58 -2.39 -8.65 2.94
N ARG A 59 -2.29 -9.17 1.71
CA ARG A 59 -3.38 -9.90 1.05
C ARG A 59 -3.74 -11.21 1.78
N ASP A 60 -2.76 -11.84 2.41
CA ASP A 60 -2.93 -13.02 3.27
C ASP A 60 -3.35 -12.66 4.71
N LYS A 61 -3.69 -11.39 4.98
CA LYS A 61 -4.10 -10.85 6.28
C LYS A 61 -3.06 -11.01 7.40
N LYS A 62 -1.81 -11.31 7.04
CA LYS A 62 -0.64 -11.32 7.94
C LYS A 62 -0.11 -9.89 8.09
N TYR A 63 -0.94 -9.03 8.67
CA TYR A 63 -0.70 -7.59 8.69
C TYR A 63 0.53 -7.18 9.50
N ASP A 64 0.86 -7.94 10.54
CA ASP A 64 2.08 -7.79 11.33
C ASP A 64 3.35 -7.94 10.46
N LYS A 65 3.40 -9.01 9.65
CA LYS A 65 4.50 -9.25 8.71
C LYS A 65 4.51 -8.23 7.57
N ALA A 66 3.32 -7.84 7.10
CA ALA A 66 3.20 -6.80 6.08
C ALA A 66 3.80 -5.47 6.57
N VAL A 67 3.48 -5.05 7.80
CA VAL A 67 4.03 -3.84 8.43
C VAL A 67 5.56 -3.88 8.49
N GLU A 68 6.14 -5.01 8.93
CA GLU A 68 7.59 -5.19 9.01
C GLU A 68 8.24 -5.01 7.63
N MET A 69 7.73 -5.72 6.62
CA MET A 69 8.29 -5.71 5.28
C MET A 69 8.07 -4.37 4.54
N PHE A 70 6.92 -3.72 4.70
CA PHE A 70 6.70 -2.39 4.12
C PHE A 70 7.63 -1.34 4.72
N ARG A 71 7.88 -1.40 6.03
CA ARG A 71 8.85 -0.50 6.68
C ARG A 71 10.27 -0.72 6.17
N GLN A 72 10.66 -1.97 5.94
CA GLN A 72 11.97 -2.29 5.37
C GLN A 72 12.07 -1.78 3.92
N SER A 73 11.06 -2.05 3.09
CA SER A 73 11.03 -1.61 1.69
C SER A 73 11.09 -0.07 1.58
N LEU A 74 10.34 0.66 2.42
CA LEU A 74 10.37 2.14 2.43
C LEU A 74 11.75 2.75 2.72
N GLN A 75 12.67 2.01 3.35
CA GLN A 75 14.05 2.48 3.58
C GLN A 75 14.94 2.32 2.35
N LEU A 76 14.53 1.48 1.39
CA LEU A 76 15.34 1.08 0.24
C LEU A 76 14.78 1.63 -1.08
N ILE A 77 13.48 1.89 -1.17
CA ILE A 77 12.86 2.45 -2.37
C ILE A 77 13.37 3.88 -2.60
N GLU A 78 13.91 4.15 -3.79
CA GLU A 78 14.25 5.51 -4.24
C GLU A 78 13.12 6.18 -5.02
N ASP A 79 12.29 5.39 -5.72
CA ASP A 79 11.16 5.90 -6.51
C ASP A 79 10.05 6.46 -5.62
N ALA A 80 9.76 7.75 -5.78
CA ALA A 80 8.82 8.46 -4.90
C ALA A 80 7.36 7.97 -5.03
N GLU A 81 6.95 7.49 -6.20
CA GLU A 81 5.59 6.95 -6.39
C GLU A 81 5.44 5.60 -5.68
N LEU A 82 6.46 4.74 -5.78
CA LEU A 82 6.50 3.48 -5.06
C LEU A 82 6.63 3.69 -3.55
N GLN A 83 7.34 4.72 -3.08
CA GLN A 83 7.33 5.11 -1.66
C GLN A 83 5.91 5.51 -1.21
N ALA A 84 5.17 6.26 -2.02
CA ALA A 84 3.79 6.63 -1.73
C ALA A 84 2.87 5.40 -1.64
N GLU A 85 3.01 4.47 -2.57
CA GLU A 85 2.28 3.20 -2.57
C GLU A 85 2.63 2.35 -1.33
N ALA A 86 3.91 2.15 -1.03
CA ALA A 86 4.37 1.38 0.12
C ALA A 86 3.88 1.98 1.45
N GLN A 87 3.91 3.31 1.57
CA GLN A 87 3.41 4.03 2.73
C GLN A 87 1.89 3.90 2.88
N TYR A 88 1.14 3.87 1.77
CA TYR A 88 -0.30 3.58 1.78
C TYR A 88 -0.58 2.15 2.26
N TRP A 89 0.09 1.14 1.71
CA TRP A 89 -0.14 -0.25 2.11
C TRP A 89 0.34 -0.55 3.54
N LEU A 90 1.35 0.17 4.02
CA LEU A 90 1.72 0.16 5.45
C LEU A 90 0.55 0.64 6.31
N ALA A 91 -0.09 1.75 5.93
CA ALA A 91 -1.26 2.27 6.63
C ALA A 91 -2.47 1.32 6.55
N GLU A 92 -2.71 0.70 5.39
CA GLU A 92 -3.71 -0.36 5.21
C GLU A 92 -3.47 -1.55 6.14
N SER A 93 -2.21 -1.94 6.32
CA SER A 93 -1.84 -3.04 7.21
C SER A 93 -2.16 -2.70 8.66
N TYR A 94 -1.86 -1.48 9.12
CA TYR A 94 -2.30 -1.01 10.43
C TYR A 94 -3.83 -0.97 10.57
N PHE A 95 -4.53 -0.56 9.52
CA PHE A 95 -5.99 -0.57 9.50
C PHE A 95 -6.54 -1.99 9.64
N GLY A 96 -5.94 -2.97 8.95
CA GLY A 96 -6.29 -4.38 9.04
C GLY A 96 -6.04 -4.98 10.43
N MET A 97 -5.08 -4.43 11.18
CA MET A 97 -4.83 -4.74 12.61
C MET A 97 -5.77 -3.99 13.57
N GLU A 98 -6.72 -3.22 13.05
CA GLU A 98 -7.60 -2.32 13.83
C GLU A 98 -6.85 -1.25 14.63
N ASN A 99 -5.55 -1.03 14.33
CA ASN A 99 -4.77 0.06 14.89
C ASN A 99 -5.04 1.34 14.09
N TYR A 100 -6.27 1.84 14.21
CA TYR A 100 -6.78 2.94 13.42
C TYR A 100 -6.04 4.25 13.67
N GLU A 101 -5.52 4.48 14.88
CA GLU A 101 -4.75 5.68 15.20
C GLU A 101 -3.42 5.72 14.42
N THR A 102 -2.71 4.60 14.37
CA THR A 102 -1.48 4.48 13.58
C THR A 102 -1.81 4.52 12.09
N ALA A 103 -2.88 3.84 11.66
CA ALA A 103 -3.32 3.86 10.27
C ALA A 103 -3.59 5.28 9.77
N VAL A 104 -4.34 6.10 10.52
CA VAL A 104 -4.56 7.53 10.22
C VAL A 104 -3.23 8.26 10.06
N THR A 105 -2.29 8.06 10.99
CA THR A 105 -1.00 8.75 10.96
C THR A 105 -0.23 8.41 9.69
N GLU A 106 -0.15 7.13 9.33
CA GLU A 106 0.56 6.66 8.15
C GLU A 106 -0.15 7.08 6.84
N PHE A 107 -1.48 7.07 6.77
CA PHE A 107 -2.22 7.60 5.62
C PHE A 107 -1.98 9.10 5.42
N LEU A 108 -2.00 9.88 6.50
CA LEU A 108 -1.79 11.33 6.40
C LEU A 108 -0.37 11.68 5.95
N LYS A 109 0.64 10.86 6.29
CA LYS A 109 1.99 11.01 5.72
C LYS A 109 1.96 10.95 4.20
N VAL A 110 1.17 10.06 3.59
CA VAL A 110 1.05 10.01 2.13
C VAL A 110 0.53 11.32 1.57
N SER A 111 -0.54 11.86 2.14
CA SER A 111 -1.15 13.11 1.68
C SER A 111 -0.22 14.33 1.80
N TYR A 112 0.74 14.30 2.73
CA TYR A 112 1.65 15.40 3.03
C TYR A 112 3.00 15.28 2.30
N ASN A 113 3.60 14.09 2.31
CA ASN A 113 4.93 13.84 1.72
C ASN A 113 4.87 13.56 0.21
N TYR A 114 3.75 13.04 -0.28
CA TYR A 114 3.58 12.52 -1.64
C TYR A 114 2.37 13.17 -2.34
N SER A 115 2.18 14.47 -2.08
CA SER A 115 0.99 15.22 -2.47
C SER A 115 0.81 15.38 -3.99
N GLU A 116 1.90 15.24 -4.75
CA GLU A 116 1.99 15.24 -6.20
C GLU A 116 1.36 14.00 -6.84
N PHE A 117 1.40 12.86 -6.13
CA PHE A 117 0.75 11.62 -6.54
C PHE A 117 -0.71 11.63 -6.10
N LEU A 118 -1.52 12.41 -6.83
CA LEU A 118 -2.91 12.73 -6.45
C LEU A 118 -3.75 11.49 -6.12
N GLN A 119 -3.54 10.38 -6.83
CA GLN A 119 -4.23 9.11 -6.57
C GLN A 119 -3.92 8.58 -5.16
N TRP A 120 -2.63 8.45 -4.80
CA TRP A 120 -2.22 7.97 -3.48
C TRP A 120 -2.62 8.93 -2.37
N ALA A 121 -2.44 10.24 -2.58
CA ALA A 121 -2.84 11.25 -1.61
C ALA A 121 -4.35 11.22 -1.33
N ALA A 122 -5.19 11.19 -2.38
CA ALA A 122 -6.64 11.20 -2.24
C ALA A 122 -7.19 9.92 -1.61
N LEU A 123 -6.67 8.75 -2.04
CA LEU A 123 -7.03 7.46 -1.45
C LEU A 123 -6.66 7.42 0.04
N SER A 124 -5.47 7.91 0.39
CA SER A 124 -5.02 7.93 1.78
C SER A 124 -5.87 8.85 2.65
N GLU A 125 -6.21 10.06 2.19
CA GLU A 125 -7.11 10.96 2.92
C GLU A 125 -8.48 10.31 3.17
N LEU A 126 -9.02 9.61 2.16
CA LEU A 126 -10.30 8.90 2.29
C LEU A 126 -10.21 7.75 3.31
N ARG A 127 -9.15 6.95 3.27
CA ARG A 127 -8.92 5.86 4.23
C ARG A 127 -8.65 6.37 5.64
N ALA A 128 -7.97 7.50 5.80
CA ALA A 128 -7.82 8.17 7.10
C ALA A 128 -9.20 8.64 7.64
N ALA A 129 -10.08 9.16 6.78
CA ALA A 129 -11.42 9.55 7.21
C ALA A 129 -12.24 8.33 7.69
N GLN A 130 -12.18 7.22 6.95
CA GLN A 130 -12.82 5.96 7.34
C GLN A 130 -12.22 5.39 8.65
N SER A 131 -10.91 5.53 8.85
CA SER A 131 -10.24 5.15 10.09
C SER A 131 -10.73 5.98 11.27
N TYR A 132 -10.90 7.30 11.10
CA TYR A 132 -11.54 8.13 12.12
C TYR A 132 -12.97 7.71 12.43
N LEU A 133 -13.75 7.27 11.43
CA LEU A 133 -15.09 6.74 11.67
C LEU A 133 -15.07 5.43 12.47
N LYS A 134 -14.11 4.53 12.19
CA LYS A 134 -13.90 3.32 13.01
C LYS A 134 -13.56 3.65 14.46
N MET A 135 -12.88 4.76 14.70
CA MET A 135 -12.61 5.31 16.04
C MET A 135 -13.76 6.15 16.63
N GLN A 136 -14.93 6.22 15.97
CA GLN A 136 -16.06 7.07 16.34
C GLN A 136 -15.74 8.58 16.37
N ASN A 137 -14.62 9.00 15.80
CA ASN A 137 -14.22 10.40 15.71
C ASN A 137 -14.84 11.07 14.49
N VAL A 138 -16.16 11.23 14.54
CA VAL A 138 -16.98 11.78 13.44
C VAL A 138 -16.54 13.20 13.08
N VAL A 139 -16.11 14.01 14.06
CA VAL A 139 -15.66 15.39 13.83
C VAL A 139 -14.43 15.43 12.92
N LYS A 140 -13.38 14.64 13.24
CA LYS A 140 -12.18 14.57 12.41
C LYS A 140 -12.45 13.96 11.04
N ALA A 141 -13.31 12.93 10.99
CA ALA A 141 -13.72 12.31 9.72
C ALA A 141 -14.42 13.33 8.80
N LYS A 142 -15.46 14.03 9.28
CA LYS A 142 -16.19 15.05 8.50
C LYS A 142 -15.25 16.15 7.99
N ARG A 143 -14.31 16.60 8.82
CA ARG A 143 -13.31 17.60 8.42
C ARG A 143 -12.44 17.12 7.26
N LEU A 144 -11.99 15.87 7.30
CA LEU A 144 -11.14 15.31 6.25
C LEU A 144 -11.93 15.06 4.95
N LEU A 145 -13.17 14.58 5.05
CA LEU A 145 -14.06 14.41 3.89
C LEU A 145 -14.36 15.74 3.19
N ASN A 146 -14.61 16.81 3.95
CA ASN A 146 -14.78 18.15 3.38
C ASN A 146 -13.51 18.63 2.68
N ARG A 147 -12.32 18.40 3.26
CA ARG A 147 -11.04 18.72 2.62
C ARG A 147 -10.89 18.01 1.27
N ILE A 148 -11.28 16.73 1.17
CA ILE A 148 -11.25 15.99 -0.10
C ILE A 148 -12.16 16.67 -1.13
N ILE A 149 -13.36 17.08 -0.73
CA ILE A 149 -14.31 17.77 -1.61
C ILE A 149 -13.74 19.12 -2.07
N ASP A 150 -13.14 19.89 -1.17
CA ASP A 150 -12.56 21.20 -1.49
C ASP A 150 -11.35 21.09 -2.41
N LYS A 151 -10.48 20.09 -2.17
CA LYS A 151 -9.21 19.90 -2.90
C LYS A 151 -9.41 19.26 -4.27
N TYR A 152 -10.26 18.22 -4.35
CA TYR A 152 -10.42 17.43 -5.57
C TYR A 152 -11.72 17.72 -6.32
N GLY A 153 -12.65 18.48 -5.72
CA GLY A 153 -13.95 18.82 -6.26
C GLY A 153 -15.00 17.73 -6.01
N ALA A 154 -16.23 18.15 -5.69
CA ALA A 154 -17.36 17.25 -5.37
C ALA A 154 -17.74 16.29 -6.51
N ALA A 155 -17.43 16.65 -7.76
CA ALA A 155 -17.73 15.83 -8.94
C ALA A 155 -16.62 14.80 -9.27
N SER A 156 -15.45 14.89 -8.63
CA SER A 156 -14.37 13.91 -8.79
C SER A 156 -14.76 12.55 -8.20
N ASN A 157 -14.03 11.50 -8.59
CA ASN A 157 -14.26 10.15 -8.06
C ASN A 157 -14.13 10.13 -6.52
N TRP A 158 -13.10 10.79 -5.97
CA TRP A 158 -12.87 10.87 -4.52
C TRP A 158 -13.87 11.79 -3.82
N GLY A 159 -14.22 12.92 -4.44
CA GLY A 159 -15.21 13.85 -3.91
C GLY A 159 -16.61 13.25 -3.83
N LYS A 160 -17.03 12.47 -4.84
CA LYS A 160 -18.30 11.73 -4.81
C LYS A 160 -18.37 10.75 -3.65
N GLU A 161 -17.31 10.00 -3.41
CA GLU A 161 -17.25 9.07 -2.29
C GLU A 161 -17.26 9.80 -0.96
N ALA A 162 -16.54 10.92 -0.84
CA ALA A 162 -16.55 11.74 0.37
C ALA A 162 -17.95 12.32 0.66
N VAL A 163 -18.66 12.82 -0.35
CA VAL A 163 -20.04 13.31 -0.24
C VAL A 163 -20.98 12.19 0.20
N LYS A 164 -20.83 10.98 -0.37
CA LYS A 164 -21.65 9.82 0.00
C LYS A 164 -21.48 9.50 1.49
N ILE A 165 -20.25 9.36 1.96
CA ILE A 165 -19.97 9.09 3.38
C ILE A 165 -20.55 10.20 4.27
N LEU A 166 -20.40 11.48 3.89
CA LEU A 166 -20.96 12.59 4.68
C LEU A 166 -22.48 12.53 4.83
N LYS A 167 -23.21 12.08 3.81
CA LYS A 167 -24.67 11.92 3.86
C LYS A 167 -25.10 10.79 4.79
N GLU A 168 -24.31 9.72 4.88
CA GLU A 168 -24.57 8.60 5.80
C GLU A 168 -24.32 8.97 7.28
N LEU A 169 -23.63 10.08 7.54
CA LEU A 169 -23.33 10.60 8.89
C LEU A 169 -24.29 11.70 9.36
N GLN A 170 -25.40 11.93 8.66
CA GLN A 170 -26.47 12.88 8.99
C GLN A 170 -27.65 12.14 9.61
#